data_AF-A0A1V9FVY9-F1
#
_entry.id   AF-A0A1V9FVY9-F1
#
_cell.length_a   1.000
_cell.length_b   1.000
_cell.length_c   1.000
_cell.angle_alpha   90.00
_cell.angle_beta   90.00
_cell.angle_gamma   90.00
#
_symmetry.space_group_name_H-M   'P 1'
#
loop_
_entity.id
_entity.type
_entity.pdbx_description
1 polymer ?
#
loop_
_entity_poly.entity_id
_entity_poly.type
_entity_poly.pdbx_seq_one_letter_code
_entity_poly.pdbx_strand_id
1 'polypeptide(L)'
;MFFRSRQGFRAGLFITIKPTSMGKFNPNSTFTGSVGNLSIYNVRGLDKPVVRTKGGPTKRQIKTKPSFAATRRNNSEFGGRAKITRQVMDALRPLKYLGDYNIAGPLNSLFIPIQALDTESEHGQRSIELSKNPGLMQGFNLNRRTPFNTIIANPLEYTLSKETLMGAVTIPALIPGVNFFVPGNYSWYKFIAVFGIIQDMFYDPKGYVNKAGKEVRWSFCKFRETDHNHPHSPYLPALHR
;
A
#
# COMPACT_ATOMS: atom_id res chain seq x y z
N MET A 1 15.35 -19.30 -59.10
CA MET A 1 14.35 -18.20 -59.10
C MET A 1 13.60 -18.28 -57.78
N PHE A 2 13.48 -17.29 -56.91
CA PHE A 2 13.72 -15.85 -57.02
C PHE A 2 14.26 -15.30 -55.69
N PHE A 3 14.91 -14.16 -55.85
CA PHE A 3 15.77 -13.43 -54.94
C PHE A 3 15.22 -13.04 -53.56
N ARG A 4 16.15 -13.06 -52.62
CA ARG A 4 16.23 -12.27 -51.38
C ARG A 4 15.96 -10.78 -51.68
N SER A 5 14.97 -10.17 -51.02
CA SER A 5 14.73 -8.73 -51.06
C SER A 5 14.72 -8.15 -49.65
N ARG A 6 15.76 -7.34 -49.36
CA ARG A 6 15.86 -6.46 -48.20
C ARG A 6 14.82 -5.34 -48.37
N GLN A 7 13.78 -5.30 -47.55
CA GLN A 7 13.01 -4.06 -47.38
C GLN A 7 13.58 -3.25 -46.22
N GLY A 8 13.96 -2.02 -46.55
CA GLY A 8 14.71 -1.11 -45.71
C GLY A 8 13.93 -0.64 -44.49
N PHE A 9 14.67 -0.56 -43.39
CA PHE A 9 14.32 0.19 -42.19
C PHE A 9 14.23 1.68 -42.57
N ARG A 10 13.02 2.21 -42.78
CA ARG A 10 12.82 3.66 -42.87
C ARG A 10 12.90 4.20 -41.44
N ALA A 11 13.97 4.93 -41.15
CA ALA A 11 14.13 5.70 -39.93
C ALA A 11 13.03 6.79 -39.89
N GLY A 12 11.87 6.43 -39.35
CA GLY A 12 10.84 7.39 -38.98
C GLY A 12 11.37 8.20 -37.80
N LEU A 13 11.71 9.46 -38.07
CA LEU A 13 11.96 10.47 -37.06
C LEU A 13 10.68 10.60 -36.20
N PHE A 14 10.60 9.87 -35.09
CA PHE A 14 9.57 10.07 -34.09
C PHE A 14 9.83 11.43 -33.43
N ILE A 15 9.17 12.46 -33.98
CA ILE A 15 9.06 13.76 -33.34
C ILE A 15 8.33 13.52 -32.03
N THR A 16 9.08 13.47 -30.93
CA THR A 16 8.49 13.50 -29.60
C THR A 16 7.92 14.89 -29.40
N ILE A 17 6.62 15.06 -29.67
CA ILE A 17 5.88 16.26 -29.29
C ILE A 17 6.01 16.37 -27.77
N LYS A 18 6.85 17.30 -27.28
CA LYS A 18 6.83 17.66 -25.86
C LYS A 18 5.41 18.14 -25.56
N PRO A 19 4.67 17.53 -24.62
CA PRO A 19 3.34 18.00 -24.30
C PRO A 19 3.47 19.43 -23.76
N THR A 20 3.00 20.39 -24.56
CA THR A 20 2.77 21.77 -24.17
C THR A 20 1.81 21.78 -22.98
N SER A 21 1.98 22.74 -22.09
CA SER A 21 1.23 22.88 -20.85
C SER A 21 -0.28 22.77 -21.07
N MET A 22 -0.87 21.62 -20.76
CA MET A 22 -2.32 21.43 -20.83
C MET A 22 -2.98 22.02 -19.59
N GLY A 23 -3.74 23.09 -19.78
CA GLY A 23 -4.82 23.50 -18.89
C GLY A 23 -6.12 22.85 -19.33
N LYS A 24 -6.92 22.35 -18.39
CA LYS A 24 -8.29 21.91 -18.60
C LYS A 24 -9.24 22.97 -18.04
N PHE A 25 -10.07 23.52 -18.90
CA PHE A 25 -11.13 24.44 -18.53
C PHE A 25 -12.45 23.66 -18.41
N ASN A 26 -13.08 23.71 -17.24
CA ASN A 26 -14.40 23.11 -17.04
C ASN A 26 -15.45 24.23 -17.13
N PRO A 27 -16.52 24.08 -17.95
CA PRO A 27 -17.47 25.17 -18.22
C PRO A 27 -18.19 25.69 -16.96
N ASN A 28 -18.29 24.89 -15.89
CA ASN A 28 -18.91 25.27 -14.62
C ASN A 28 -17.90 25.76 -13.56
N SER A 29 -16.93 26.59 -13.96
CA SER A 29 -16.08 27.42 -13.07
C SER A 29 -14.96 26.74 -12.27
N THR A 30 -13.97 26.12 -12.94
CA THR A 30 -12.58 26.16 -12.45
C THR A 30 -11.58 25.84 -13.56
N PHE A 31 -10.62 26.74 -13.80
CA PHE A 31 -9.49 26.47 -14.67
C PHE A 31 -8.44 25.67 -13.88
N THR A 32 -8.07 24.49 -14.40
CA THR A 32 -7.03 23.64 -13.78
C THR A 32 -5.90 23.39 -14.76
N GLY A 33 -4.67 23.35 -14.28
CA GLY A 33 -3.49 23.03 -15.07
C GLY A 33 -2.47 24.16 -15.10
N SER A 34 -1.66 24.16 -16.16
CA SER A 34 -0.44 24.95 -16.22
C SER A 34 -0.59 26.21 -17.07
N VAL A 35 -0.29 27.39 -16.51
CA VAL A 35 -0.26 28.68 -17.23
C VAL A 35 1.09 29.33 -17.00
N GLY A 36 1.96 29.35 -18.01
CA GLY A 36 3.32 29.88 -17.88
C GLY A 36 4.07 29.24 -16.71
N ASN A 37 4.53 30.08 -15.77
CA ASN A 37 5.21 29.65 -14.55
C ASN A 37 4.26 29.28 -13.40
N LEU A 38 2.94 29.25 -13.61
CA LEU A 38 1.95 28.90 -12.60
C LEU A 38 1.36 27.51 -12.86
N SER A 39 1.03 26.81 -11.78
CA SER A 39 0.29 25.56 -11.76
C SER A 39 -0.91 25.72 -10.84
N ILE A 40 -2.11 25.54 -11.40
CA ILE A 40 -3.39 25.71 -10.73
C ILE A 40 -4.04 24.34 -10.58
N TYR A 41 -4.42 23.94 -9.38
CA TYR A 41 -5.04 22.64 -9.14
C TYR A 41 -6.02 22.70 -7.97
N ASN A 42 -7.03 21.84 -8.02
CA ASN A 42 -8.01 21.72 -6.95
C ASN A 42 -7.53 20.67 -5.94
N VAL A 43 -7.58 21.01 -4.66
CA VAL A 43 -7.34 20.07 -3.58
C VAL A 43 -8.69 19.61 -3.05
N ARG A 44 -8.90 18.30 -2.93
CA ARG A 44 -10.14 17.75 -2.39
C ARG A 44 -10.33 18.22 -0.95
N GLY A 45 -11.43 18.93 -0.66
CA GLY A 45 -11.71 19.51 0.65
C GLY A 45 -11.37 21.00 0.79
N LEU A 46 -10.85 21.64 -0.27
CA LEU A 46 -10.79 23.11 -0.39
C LEU A 46 -11.75 23.57 -1.48
N ASP A 47 -12.56 24.59 -1.16
CA ASP A 47 -13.51 25.17 -2.13
C ASP A 47 -12.82 26.08 -3.16
N LYS A 48 -11.56 26.46 -2.92
CA LYS A 48 -10.79 27.39 -3.77
C LYS A 48 -9.62 26.67 -4.45
N PRO A 49 -9.34 26.96 -5.74
CA PRO A 49 -8.18 26.41 -6.44
C PRO A 49 -6.87 26.91 -5.81
N VAL A 50 -5.89 26.01 -5.71
CA VAL A 50 -4.55 26.32 -5.21
C VAL A 50 -3.66 26.69 -6.39
N VAL A 51 -3.00 27.85 -6.29
CA VAL A 51 -2.04 28.33 -7.29
C VAL A 51 -0.64 28.27 -6.71
N ARG A 52 0.30 27.71 -7.46
CA ARG A 52 1.73 27.71 -7.11
C ARG A 52 2.59 28.10 -8.30
N THR A 53 3.74 28.71 -8.03
CA THR A 53 4.80 28.86 -9.02
C THR A 53 5.47 27.50 -9.28
N LYS A 54 5.84 27.25 -10.53
CA LYS A 54 6.67 26.11 -10.90
C LYS A 54 8.10 26.46 -10.51
N GLY A 55 8.76 25.51 -9.87
CA GLY A 55 10.11 25.68 -9.38
C GLY A 55 10.66 24.36 -8.87
N GLY A 56 11.85 24.43 -8.30
CA GLY A 56 12.56 23.28 -7.75
C GLY A 56 13.69 22.78 -8.67
N PRO A 57 14.53 21.89 -8.12
CA PRO A 57 15.69 21.37 -8.82
C PRO A 57 15.28 20.45 -9.97
N THR A 58 16.03 20.50 -11.08
CA THR A 58 15.81 19.58 -12.20
C THR A 58 16.21 18.15 -11.83
N LYS A 59 15.65 17.16 -12.55
CA LYS A 59 16.01 15.74 -12.35
C LYS A 59 17.52 15.49 -12.43
N ARG A 60 18.22 16.19 -13.34
CA ARG A 60 19.69 16.10 -13.47
C ARG A 60 20.38 16.64 -12.21
N GLN A 61 19.93 17.79 -11.69
CA GLN A 61 20.48 18.38 -10.48
C GLN A 61 20.32 17.46 -9.26
N ILE A 62 19.15 16.84 -9.07
CA ILE A 62 18.92 15.89 -7.96
C ILE A 62 19.84 14.68 -8.07
N LYS A 63 20.08 14.18 -9.29
CA LYS A 63 20.94 13.01 -9.53
C LYS A 63 22.42 13.29 -9.32
N THR A 64 22.91 14.45 -9.75
CA THR A 64 24.36 14.69 -9.86
C THR A 64 24.92 15.60 -8.78
N LYS A 65 24.17 16.61 -8.30
CA LYS A 65 24.75 17.60 -7.38
C LYS A 65 25.02 16.97 -6.00
N PRO A 66 26.16 17.29 -5.35
CA PRO A 66 26.47 16.83 -4.01
C PRO A 66 25.44 17.25 -2.96
N SER A 67 24.85 18.44 -3.09
CA SER A 67 23.84 18.99 -2.18
C SER A 67 22.58 18.10 -2.02
N PHE A 68 22.29 17.25 -3.02
CA PHE A 68 21.13 16.33 -2.98
C PHE A 68 21.51 14.90 -2.55
N ALA A 69 22.71 14.65 -2.01
CA ALA A 69 23.13 13.33 -1.55
C ALA A 69 22.18 12.74 -0.50
N ALA A 70 21.80 13.52 0.51
CA ALA A 70 20.83 13.10 1.52
C ALA A 70 19.44 12.81 0.91
N THR A 71 18.97 13.66 -0.02
CA THR A 71 17.71 13.43 -0.73
C THR A 71 17.71 12.12 -1.52
N ARG A 72 18.84 11.77 -2.16
CA ARG A 72 18.96 10.49 -2.89
C ARG A 72 18.89 9.29 -1.95
N ARG A 73 19.54 9.36 -0.78
CA ARG A 73 19.45 8.32 0.25
C ARG A 73 18.01 8.16 0.76
N ASN A 74 17.36 9.26 1.12
CA ASN A 74 15.96 9.25 1.57
C ASN A 74 15.01 8.69 0.49
N ASN A 75 15.23 9.06 -0.77
CA ASN A 75 14.43 8.56 -1.89
C ASN A 75 14.61 7.06 -2.12
N SER A 76 15.82 6.54 -1.92
CA SER A 76 16.10 5.10 -1.98
C SER A 76 15.28 4.37 -0.92
N GLU A 77 15.42 4.77 0.34
CA GLU A 77 14.68 4.18 1.47
C GLU A 77 13.16 4.29 1.32
N PHE A 78 12.68 5.45 0.85
CA PHE A 78 11.26 5.63 0.53
C PHE A 78 10.78 4.64 -0.54
N GLY A 79 11.60 4.34 -1.55
CA GLY A 79 11.31 3.32 -2.54
C GLY A 79 11.11 1.93 -1.93
N GLY A 80 11.94 1.56 -0.94
CA GLY A 80 11.77 0.33 -0.17
C GLY A 80 10.44 0.30 0.59
N ARG A 81 10.15 1.38 1.33
CA ARG A 81 8.89 1.53 2.09
C ARG A 81 7.65 1.51 1.21
N ALA A 82 7.73 2.12 0.03
CA ALA A 82 6.64 2.10 -0.94
C ALA A 82 6.35 0.67 -1.46
N LYS A 83 7.39 -0.15 -1.67
CA LYS A 83 7.24 -1.56 -2.10
C LYS A 83 6.59 -2.42 -1.02
N ILE A 84 7.03 -2.35 0.23
CA ILE A 84 6.39 -3.12 1.31
C ILE A 84 4.96 -2.63 1.57
N THR A 85 4.73 -1.31 1.53
CA THR A 85 3.38 -0.73 1.61
C THR A 85 2.47 -1.31 0.54
N ARG A 86 2.99 -1.48 -0.70
CA ARG A 86 2.24 -2.10 -1.78
C ARG A 86 1.87 -3.55 -1.47
N GLN A 87 2.79 -4.35 -0.93
CA GLN A 87 2.49 -5.73 -0.51
C GLN A 87 1.37 -5.79 0.53
N VAL A 88 1.41 -4.90 1.53
CA VAL A 88 0.36 -4.83 2.55
C VAL A 88 -0.97 -4.37 1.95
N MET A 89 -0.97 -3.36 1.08
CA MET A 89 -2.19 -2.91 0.41
C MET A 89 -2.80 -3.98 -0.49
N ASP A 90 -1.98 -4.81 -1.12
CA ASP A 90 -2.43 -5.95 -1.92
C ASP A 90 -3.03 -7.05 -1.02
N ALA A 91 -2.42 -7.34 0.14
CA ALA A 91 -3.01 -8.22 1.16
C ALA A 91 -4.36 -7.70 1.68
N LEU A 92 -4.46 -6.40 1.94
CA LEU A 92 -5.66 -5.73 2.46
C LEU A 92 -6.71 -5.43 1.39
N ARG A 93 -6.50 -5.85 0.14
CA ARG A 93 -7.43 -5.56 -0.97
C ARG A 93 -8.89 -5.93 -0.67
N PRO A 94 -9.22 -7.05 0.00
CA PRO A 94 -10.60 -7.37 0.39
C PRO A 94 -11.21 -6.35 1.34
N LEU A 95 -10.41 -5.68 2.17
CA LEU A 95 -10.85 -4.69 3.17
C LEU A 95 -10.82 -3.25 2.63
N LYS A 96 -10.41 -3.05 1.38
CA LYS A 96 -10.20 -1.71 0.80
C LYS A 96 -11.44 -0.81 0.89
N TYR A 97 -12.64 -1.38 0.80
CA TYR A 97 -13.88 -0.61 0.86
C TYR A 97 -14.26 -0.15 2.28
N LEU A 98 -13.65 -0.73 3.32
CA LEU A 98 -13.86 -0.34 4.72
C LEU A 98 -12.95 0.82 5.16
N GLY A 99 -11.86 1.05 4.43
CA GLY A 99 -10.84 2.01 4.81
C GLY A 99 -10.94 3.36 4.09
N ASP A 100 -10.14 4.31 4.56
CA ASP A 100 -10.06 5.66 4.00
C ASP A 100 -9.56 5.66 2.54
N TYR A 101 -9.79 6.76 1.83
CA TYR A 101 -9.29 6.93 0.46
C TYR A 101 -7.74 6.85 0.36
N ASN A 102 -7.02 7.28 1.41
CA ASN A 102 -5.55 7.35 1.42
C ASN A 102 -4.95 6.61 2.63
N ILE A 103 -5.03 5.28 2.61
CA ILE A 103 -4.42 4.38 3.62
C ILE A 103 -2.92 4.18 3.36
N ALA A 104 -2.48 4.30 2.10
CA ALA A 104 -1.11 4.02 1.70
C ALA A 104 -0.08 4.98 2.34
N GLY A 105 -0.41 6.28 2.48
CA GLY A 105 0.48 7.25 3.12
C GLY A 105 0.75 6.95 4.61
N PRO A 106 -0.31 6.80 5.44
CA PRO A 106 -0.18 6.38 6.83
C PRO A 106 0.57 5.05 6.98
N LEU A 107 0.25 4.07 6.13
CA LEU A 107 0.89 2.77 6.16
C LEU A 107 2.40 2.86 5.81
N ASN A 108 2.78 3.68 4.82
CA ASN A 108 4.19 3.96 4.53
C ASN A 108 4.91 4.58 5.73
N SER A 109 4.22 5.46 6.45
CA SER A 109 4.78 6.13 7.62
C SER A 109 5.09 5.17 8.77
N LEU A 110 4.32 4.07 8.91
CA LEU A 110 4.62 3.00 9.89
C LEU A 110 5.95 2.30 9.63
N PHE A 111 6.42 2.26 8.38
CA PHE A 111 7.69 1.62 8.04
C PHE A 111 8.91 2.51 8.27
N ILE A 112 8.74 3.80 8.59
CA ILE A 112 9.84 4.69 8.96
C ILE A 112 10.60 4.17 10.19
N PRO A 113 9.94 3.93 11.35
CA PRO A 113 10.64 3.41 12.52
C PRO A 113 11.19 2.00 12.28
N ILE A 114 10.45 1.13 11.56
CA ILE A 114 10.93 -0.23 11.24
C ILE A 114 12.26 -0.17 10.47
N GLN A 115 12.36 0.70 9.47
CA GLN A 115 13.57 0.86 8.69
C GLN A 115 14.71 1.50 9.49
N ALA A 116 14.40 2.35 10.48
CA ALA A 116 15.40 2.97 11.35
C ALA A 116 16.02 2.00 12.35
N LEU A 117 15.39 0.84 12.61
CA LEU A 117 15.93 -0.22 13.48
C LEU A 117 17.07 -1.00 12.82
N ASP A 118 17.26 -0.89 11.50
CA ASP A 118 18.46 -1.40 10.84
C ASP A 118 19.65 -0.46 11.11
N THR A 119 20.47 -0.86 12.08
CA THR A 119 21.70 -0.17 12.47
C THR A 119 22.95 -0.72 11.77
N GLU A 120 22.84 -1.80 11.02
CA GLU A 120 23.97 -2.45 10.33
C GLU A 120 24.22 -1.80 8.96
N SER A 121 23.15 -1.46 8.25
CA SER A 121 23.21 -0.89 6.91
C SER A 121 23.41 0.63 6.92
N GLU A 122 24.12 1.15 5.92
CA GLU A 122 24.26 2.59 5.72
C GLU A 122 22.92 3.28 5.40
N HIS A 123 22.81 4.56 5.79
CA HIS A 123 21.66 5.39 5.44
C HIS A 123 21.46 5.47 3.92
N GLY A 124 20.26 5.10 3.44
CA GLY A 124 19.93 4.94 2.03
C GLY A 124 19.79 3.48 1.59
N GLN A 125 20.30 2.55 2.40
CA GLN A 125 20.44 1.13 2.08
C GLN A 125 19.83 0.22 3.17
N ARG A 126 19.13 0.80 4.14
CA ARG A 126 18.54 0.06 5.27
C ARG A 126 17.39 -0.85 4.86
N SER A 127 17.47 -2.09 5.29
CA SER A 127 16.44 -3.11 5.10
C SER A 127 15.19 -2.82 5.95
N ILE A 128 14.08 -3.41 5.57
CA ILE A 128 12.79 -3.30 6.27
C ILE A 128 12.38 -4.71 6.65
N GLU A 129 12.65 -5.06 7.90
CA GLU A 129 12.43 -6.40 8.44
C GLU A 129 11.26 -6.41 9.43
N LEU A 130 10.08 -6.75 8.91
CA LEU A 130 8.86 -6.96 9.70
C LEU A 130 8.95 -8.22 10.55
N SER A 131 9.65 -9.24 10.06
CA SER A 131 9.83 -10.51 10.78
C SER A 131 10.52 -10.34 12.13
N LYS A 132 11.42 -9.37 12.26
CA LYS A 132 12.11 -9.02 13.51
C LYS A 132 11.23 -8.17 14.44
N ASN A 133 10.23 -7.45 13.91
CA ASN A 133 9.44 -6.47 14.64
C ASN A 133 7.92 -6.59 14.38
N PRO A 134 7.29 -7.73 14.72
CA PRO A 134 5.90 -8.01 14.34
C PRO A 134 4.88 -7.05 14.98
N GLY A 135 5.20 -6.47 16.15
CA GLY A 135 4.29 -5.59 16.88
C GLY A 135 4.09 -4.20 16.25
N LEU A 136 4.97 -3.75 15.35
CA LEU A 136 4.94 -2.38 14.82
C LEU A 136 3.77 -2.10 13.87
N MET A 137 3.08 -3.13 13.39
CA MET A 137 1.84 -3.00 12.61
C MET A 137 0.57 -3.15 13.45
N GLN A 138 0.69 -3.53 14.72
CA GLN A 138 -0.46 -3.73 15.60
C GLN A 138 -1.16 -2.40 15.88
N GLY A 139 -2.49 -2.41 15.86
CA GLY A 139 -3.30 -1.21 16.11
C GLY A 139 -3.44 -0.25 14.92
N PHE A 140 -2.96 -0.63 13.72
CA PHE A 140 -3.21 0.18 12.53
C PHE A 140 -4.70 0.22 12.19
N ASN A 141 -5.25 1.43 12.10
CA ASN A 141 -6.65 1.66 11.76
C ASN A 141 -6.81 1.95 10.27
N LEU A 142 -7.68 1.18 9.59
CA LEU A 142 -8.01 1.37 8.18
C LEU A 142 -8.83 2.64 7.93
N ASN A 143 -9.60 3.08 8.93
CA ASN A 143 -10.51 4.22 8.87
C ASN A 143 -10.27 5.13 10.08
N ARG A 144 -10.17 6.44 9.86
CA ARG A 144 -9.96 7.43 10.93
C ARG A 144 -11.23 7.85 11.65
N ARG A 145 -12.39 7.81 10.98
CA ARG A 145 -13.67 8.27 11.52
C ARG A 145 -14.27 7.29 12.53
N THR A 146 -14.16 6.00 12.24
CA THR A 146 -14.64 4.91 13.11
C THR A 146 -13.55 3.84 13.24
N PRO A 147 -12.52 4.10 14.06
CA PRO A 147 -11.46 3.13 14.35
C PRO A 147 -12.02 1.83 14.92
N PHE A 148 -11.39 0.69 14.61
CA PHE A 148 -11.91 -0.62 15.04
C PHE A 148 -11.98 -0.76 16.56
N ASN A 149 -10.97 -0.23 17.26
CA ASN A 149 -10.90 -0.19 18.72
C ASN A 149 -11.98 0.68 19.40
N THR A 150 -12.67 1.55 18.65
CA THR A 150 -13.84 2.28 19.18
C THR A 150 -15.11 1.45 19.11
N ILE A 151 -15.15 0.45 18.23
CA ILE A 151 -16.31 -0.45 18.07
C ILE A 151 -16.18 -1.65 18.99
N ILE A 152 -15.00 -2.25 19.07
CA ILE A 152 -14.71 -3.34 20.01
C ILE A 152 -13.62 -2.86 20.96
N ALA A 153 -13.99 -2.71 22.23
CA ALA A 153 -13.07 -2.18 23.25
C ALA A 153 -11.96 -3.18 23.62
N ASN A 154 -12.26 -4.48 23.57
CA ASN A 154 -11.32 -5.54 23.89
C ASN A 154 -10.40 -5.85 22.70
N PRO A 155 -9.07 -5.94 22.91
CA PRO A 155 -8.17 -6.45 21.88
C PRO A 155 -8.60 -7.85 21.45
N LEU A 156 -8.61 -8.11 20.14
CA LEU A 156 -8.84 -9.45 19.61
C LEU A 156 -7.58 -10.30 19.79
N GLU A 157 -7.76 -11.51 20.32
CA GLU A 157 -6.69 -12.49 20.38
C GLU A 157 -6.56 -13.19 19.03
N TYR A 158 -5.33 -13.45 18.61
CA TYR A 158 -5.07 -14.23 17.42
C TYR A 158 -3.90 -15.18 17.65
N THR A 159 -3.97 -16.35 17.04
CA THR A 159 -2.89 -17.34 17.01
C THR A 159 -2.48 -17.60 15.58
N LEU A 160 -1.18 -17.72 15.34
CA LEU A 160 -0.59 -18.06 14.04
C LEU A 160 0.39 -19.20 14.25
N SER A 161 0.17 -20.34 13.59
CA SER A 161 1.13 -21.45 13.56
C SER A 161 1.76 -21.55 12.18
N LYS A 162 3.10 -21.47 12.15
CA LYS A 162 3.87 -21.59 10.90
C LYS A 162 3.95 -23.04 10.43
N GLU A 163 3.86 -23.99 11.35
CA GLU A 163 3.97 -25.43 11.13
C GLU A 163 2.71 -25.96 10.44
N THR A 164 1.54 -25.53 10.89
CA THR A 164 0.24 -25.93 10.35
C THR A 164 -0.28 -24.99 9.27
N LEU A 165 0.37 -23.84 9.07
CA LEU A 165 -0.08 -22.75 8.19
C LEU A 165 -1.51 -22.28 8.49
N MET A 166 -1.88 -22.33 9.78
CA MET A 166 -3.20 -21.92 10.27
C MET A 166 -3.11 -20.65 11.10
N GLY A 167 -4.16 -19.85 11.00
CA GLY A 167 -4.38 -18.70 11.87
C GLY A 167 -5.80 -18.74 12.42
N ALA A 168 -5.95 -18.47 13.72
CA ALA A 168 -7.25 -18.32 14.36
C ALA A 168 -7.36 -16.91 14.97
N VAL A 169 -8.56 -16.35 14.93
CA VAL A 169 -8.90 -15.08 15.59
C VAL A 169 -10.06 -15.38 16.53
N THR A 170 -9.86 -15.09 17.81
CA THR A 170 -10.88 -15.32 18.84
C THR A 170 -11.61 -14.01 19.10
N ILE A 171 -12.91 -14.01 18.84
CA ILE A 171 -13.79 -12.88 19.13
C ILE A 171 -14.50 -13.19 20.45
N PRO A 172 -14.28 -12.39 21.52
CA PRO A 172 -14.98 -12.60 22.78
C PRO A 172 -16.47 -12.30 22.64
N ALA A 173 -17.27 -12.70 23.63
CA ALA A 173 -18.69 -12.36 23.68
C ALA A 173 -18.88 -10.84 23.56
N LEU A 174 -19.65 -10.41 22.57
CA LEU A 174 -19.94 -9.01 22.28
C LEU A 174 -21.20 -8.60 23.02
N ILE A 175 -21.05 -7.74 24.02
CA ILE A 175 -22.11 -7.20 24.87
C ILE A 175 -22.29 -5.71 24.51
N PRO A 176 -23.43 -5.35 23.87
CA PRO A 176 -23.73 -3.96 23.52
C PRO A 176 -23.63 -3.04 24.74
N GLY A 177 -22.92 -1.91 24.58
CA GLY A 177 -22.76 -0.90 25.64
C GLY A 177 -21.70 -1.23 26.71
N VAL A 178 -21.12 -2.43 26.71
CA VAL A 178 -20.03 -2.82 27.61
C VAL A 178 -18.71 -2.93 26.85
N ASN A 179 -18.65 -3.79 25.83
CA ASN A 179 -17.45 -3.99 25.01
C ASN A 179 -17.70 -3.91 23.50
N PHE A 180 -18.95 -3.68 23.10
CA PHE A 180 -19.37 -3.52 21.70
C PHE A 180 -20.18 -2.22 21.53
N PHE A 181 -19.62 -1.26 20.80
CA PHE A 181 -20.13 0.10 20.64
C PHE A 181 -20.30 0.43 19.16
N VAL A 182 -21.50 0.20 18.62
CA VAL A 182 -21.80 0.47 17.23
C VAL A 182 -22.28 1.93 17.09
N PRO A 183 -21.76 2.74 16.13
CA PRO A 183 -22.10 4.16 16.01
C PRO A 183 -23.54 4.45 15.51
N GLY A 184 -24.38 3.43 15.40
CA GLY A 184 -25.76 3.52 14.93
C GLY A 184 -26.55 2.27 15.27
N ASN A 185 -27.84 2.28 14.94
CA ASN A 185 -28.71 1.14 15.17
C ASN A 185 -28.80 0.28 13.91
N TYR A 186 -28.03 -0.81 13.88
CA TYR A 186 -27.98 -1.76 12.76
C TYR A 186 -28.44 -3.14 13.23
N SER A 187 -29.25 -3.82 12.41
CA SER A 187 -29.76 -5.15 12.75
C SER A 187 -28.73 -6.27 12.55
N TRP A 188 -27.66 -6.02 11.79
CA TRP A 188 -26.65 -7.02 11.44
C TRP A 188 -25.26 -6.38 11.41
N TYR A 189 -24.24 -7.19 11.75
CA TYR A 189 -22.84 -6.86 11.56
C TYR A 189 -22.12 -8.01 10.86
N LYS A 190 -20.96 -7.71 10.27
CA LYS A 190 -20.10 -8.70 9.61
C LYS A 190 -18.65 -8.46 10.00
N PHE A 191 -17.99 -9.50 10.50
CA PHE A 191 -16.54 -9.50 10.68
C PHE A 191 -15.85 -10.03 9.43
N ILE A 192 -14.73 -9.41 9.09
CA ILE A 192 -13.88 -9.83 7.97
C ILE A 192 -12.45 -9.85 8.48
N ALA A 193 -11.92 -11.05 8.62
CA ALA A 193 -10.50 -11.26 8.82
C ALA A 193 -9.84 -11.53 7.47
N VAL A 194 -8.57 -11.14 7.34
CA VAL A 194 -7.75 -11.42 6.15
C VAL A 194 -6.38 -11.86 6.61
N PHE A 195 -5.95 -13.02 6.15
CA PHE A 195 -4.57 -13.47 6.31
C PHE A 195 -3.78 -13.12 5.06
N GLY A 196 -2.65 -12.46 5.26
CA GLY A 196 -1.74 -12.07 4.19
C GLY A 196 -0.29 -12.40 4.55
N ILE A 197 0.49 -12.77 3.55
CA ILE A 197 1.93 -13.00 3.69
C ILE A 197 2.64 -11.76 3.19
N ILE A 198 3.43 -11.14 4.06
CA ILE A 198 4.27 -9.98 3.72
C ILE A 198 5.71 -10.43 3.86
N GLN A 199 6.55 -10.07 2.88
CA GLN A 199 7.97 -10.40 2.89
C GLN A 199 8.78 -9.19 3.32
N ASP A 200 9.88 -9.46 4.04
CA ASP A 200 10.88 -8.44 4.36
C ASP A 200 11.53 -7.88 3.08
N MET A 201 11.89 -6.60 3.12
CA MET A 201 12.54 -5.90 2.01
C MET A 201 14.01 -5.66 2.30
N PHE A 202 14.87 -6.06 1.37
CA PHE A 202 16.31 -5.86 1.46
C PHE A 202 16.79 -4.91 0.37
N TYR A 203 17.83 -4.14 0.66
CA TYR A 203 18.47 -3.31 -0.33
C TYR A 203 19.35 -4.14 -1.28
N ASP A 204 19.27 -3.84 -2.58
CA ASP A 204 20.15 -4.34 -3.63
C ASP A 204 20.53 -3.14 -4.52
N PRO A 205 21.70 -3.12 -5.19
CA PRO A 205 22.07 -1.99 -6.06
C PRO A 205 21.09 -1.70 -7.20
N LYS A 206 20.26 -2.69 -7.59
CA LYS A 206 19.16 -2.49 -8.56
C LYS A 206 17.88 -1.93 -7.94
N GLY A 207 17.84 -1.79 -6.62
CA GLY A 207 16.71 -1.31 -5.81
C GLY A 207 16.22 -2.35 -4.82
N TYR A 208 15.27 -1.99 -3.96
CA TYR A 208 14.80 -2.89 -2.91
C TYR A 208 14.12 -4.15 -3.47
N VAL A 209 14.49 -5.33 -2.98
CA VAL A 209 13.99 -6.64 -3.40
C VAL A 209 13.53 -7.46 -2.21
N ASN A 210 12.68 -8.44 -2.48
CA ASN A 210 12.30 -9.43 -1.48
C ASN A 210 13.35 -10.56 -1.46
N LYS A 211 13.66 -11.12 -0.28
CA LYS A 211 14.66 -12.19 -0.12
C LYS A 211 14.41 -13.42 -0.99
N ALA A 212 13.14 -13.73 -1.30
CA ALA A 212 12.76 -14.92 -2.05
C ALA A 212 12.87 -14.79 -3.58
N GLY A 213 13.12 -13.58 -4.12
CA GLY A 213 13.16 -13.33 -5.58
C GLY A 213 11.87 -13.67 -6.34
N LYS A 214 10.82 -14.15 -5.66
CA LYS A 214 9.53 -14.55 -6.21
C LYS A 214 8.46 -13.56 -5.76
N GLU A 215 7.67 -13.10 -6.72
CA GLU A 215 6.48 -12.31 -6.46
C GLU A 215 5.49 -13.14 -5.61
N VAL A 216 4.93 -12.55 -4.56
CA VAL A 216 3.96 -13.22 -3.69
C VAL A 216 2.70 -13.48 -4.50
N ARG A 217 2.39 -14.76 -4.75
CA ARG A 217 1.12 -15.17 -5.37
C ARG A 217 0.06 -15.28 -4.28
N TRP A 218 -0.96 -14.45 -4.36
CA TRP A 218 -2.03 -14.41 -3.36
C TRP A 218 -3.04 -15.53 -3.61
N SER A 219 -3.30 -16.31 -2.57
CA SER A 219 -4.39 -17.28 -2.52
C SER A 219 -5.36 -16.85 -1.43
N PHE A 220 -6.63 -16.70 -1.77
CA PHE A 220 -7.67 -16.43 -0.77
C PHE A 220 -7.91 -17.70 0.04
N CYS A 221 -7.63 -17.64 1.34
CA CYS A 221 -8.04 -18.71 2.24
C CYS A 221 -9.53 -18.56 2.54
N LYS A 222 -10.30 -19.63 2.37
CA LYS A 222 -11.72 -19.66 2.72
C LYS A 222 -11.81 -19.75 4.24
N PHE A 223 -12.34 -18.71 4.87
CA PHE A 223 -12.61 -18.73 6.31
C PHE A 223 -13.68 -19.76 6.62
N ARG A 224 -13.44 -20.53 7.67
CA ARG A 224 -14.41 -21.45 8.26
C ARG A 224 -14.66 -20.99 9.68
N GLU A 225 -15.89 -20.57 9.95
CA GLU A 225 -16.34 -20.34 11.31
C GLU A 225 -16.43 -21.70 12.02
N THR A 226 -15.74 -21.81 13.14
CA THR A 226 -15.77 -23.00 14.00
C THR A 226 -16.39 -22.57 15.31
N ASP A 227 -17.72 -22.69 15.37
CA ASP A 227 -18.46 -22.46 16.59
C ASP A 227 -18.13 -23.60 17.57
N HIS A 228 -17.69 -23.28 18.79
CA HIS A 228 -17.33 -24.30 19.79
C HIS A 228 -18.54 -25.14 20.26
N ASN A 229 -19.76 -24.76 19.83
CA ASN A 229 -21.01 -25.40 20.22
C ASN A 229 -21.62 -26.34 19.15
N HIS A 230 -20.97 -26.58 18.00
CA HIS A 230 -21.50 -27.53 17.01
C HIS A 230 -20.43 -28.51 16.46
N PRO A 231 -20.58 -29.83 16.70
CA PRO A 231 -19.67 -30.82 16.16
C PRO A 231 -19.97 -31.04 14.66
N HIS A 232 -18.95 -30.83 13.83
CA HIS A 232 -18.74 -31.32 12.46
C HIS A 232 -19.85 -31.13 11.40
N SER A 233 -19.53 -30.38 10.34
CA SER A 233 -20.17 -30.49 9.02
C SER A 233 -19.11 -30.75 7.94
N PRO A 234 -19.11 -31.89 7.22
CA PRO A 234 -18.06 -32.22 6.26
C PRO A 234 -18.48 -31.79 4.84
N TYR A 235 -17.98 -30.65 4.37
CA TYR A 235 -18.00 -30.34 2.94
C TYR A 235 -16.63 -29.83 2.50
N LEU A 236 -15.79 -30.77 2.08
CA LEU A 236 -14.60 -30.51 1.27
C LEU A 236 -15.04 -30.45 -0.20
N PRO A 237 -14.74 -29.37 -0.96
CA PRO A 237 -14.71 -29.47 -2.41
C PRO A 237 -13.36 -30.07 -2.83
N ALA A 238 -13.42 -31.15 -3.61
CA ALA A 238 -12.27 -31.76 -4.25
C ALA A 238 -11.52 -30.75 -5.13
N LEU A 239 -10.21 -30.62 -4.89
CA LEU A 239 -9.28 -29.96 -5.81
C LEU A 239 -9.09 -30.89 -7.03
N HIS A 240 -9.70 -30.54 -8.16
CA HIS A 240 -9.27 -31.10 -9.45
C HIS A 240 -7.98 -30.40 -9.91
N ARG A 241 -7.10 -31.25 -10.46
CA ARG A 241 -5.70 -31.03 -10.86
C ARG A 241 -5.44 -29.82 -11.74
#